data_AF-A0A6N7ZA39-F1
#
_entry.id   AF-A0A6N7ZA39-F1
#
_cell.length_a   1.000
_cell.length_b   1.000
_cell.length_c   1.000
_cell.angle_alpha   90.00
_cell.angle_beta   90.00
_cell.angle_gamma   90.00
#
_symmetry.space_group_name_H-M   'P 1'
#
loop_
_entity.id
_entity.type
_entity.pdbx_description
1 polymer ?
#
loop_
_entity_poly.entity_id
_entity_poly.type
_entity_poly.pdbx_seq_one_letter_code
_entity_poly.pdbx_strand_id
1 'polypeptide(L)'
;MTAVLTVRDVPDDVKEALVQEARDRGQSLQAYLLTVLKRQADFGRNRRVVVEIERDLAAGGGAEGDAPDAAEILAGARAERTERT
;
A
#
# COMPACT_ATOMS: atom_id res chain seq x y z
N MET A 1 -8.29 3.89 23.02
CA MET A 1 -8.63 5.32 22.83
C MET A 1 -9.72 5.40 21.77
N THR A 2 -10.92 5.86 22.11
CA THR A 2 -12.04 6.01 21.18
C THR A 2 -12.06 7.45 20.67
N ALA A 3 -11.81 7.62 19.37
CA ALA A 3 -11.90 8.92 18.70
C ALA A 3 -13.17 8.97 17.87
N VAL A 4 -13.86 10.12 17.89
CA VAL A 4 -15.07 10.37 17.09
C VAL A 4 -14.76 11.46 16.08
N LEU A 5 -15.09 11.21 14.81
CA LEU A 5 -14.99 12.17 13.72
C LEU A 5 -16.39 12.63 13.33
N THR A 6 -16.55 13.94 13.16
CA THR A 6 -17.78 14.54 12.63
C THR A 6 -17.45 15.27 11.34
N VAL A 7 -18.19 14.98 10.28
CA VAL A 7 -18.07 15.66 8.98
C VAL A 7 -19.24 16.62 8.88
N ARG A 8 -18.94 17.91 8.69
CA ARG A 8 -19.94 18.97 8.55
C ARG A 8 -20.14 19.30 7.07
N ASP A 9 -21.29 19.90 6.79
CA ASP A 9 -21.63 20.44 5.47
C ASP A 9 -21.57 19.39 4.35
N VAL A 10 -21.97 18.16 4.66
CA VAL A 10 -22.11 17.09 3.66
C VAL A 10 -23.36 17.36 2.83
N PRO A 11 -23.23 17.55 1.50
CA PRO A 11 -24.39 17.69 0.63
C PRO A 11 -25.33 16.49 0.73
N ASP A 12 -26.65 16.72 0.67
CA ASP A 12 -27.64 15.67 0.86
C ASP A 12 -27.53 14.56 -0.20
N ASP A 13 -27.26 14.92 -1.45
CA ASP A 13 -27.03 13.99 -2.55
C ASP A 13 -25.83 13.06 -2.29
N VAL A 14 -24.72 13.64 -1.80
CA VAL A 14 -23.53 12.87 -1.41
C VAL A 14 -23.84 11.92 -0.26
N LYS A 15 -24.57 12.39 0.76
CA LYS A 15 -24.98 11.56 1.88
C LYS A 15 -25.88 10.41 1.44
N GLU A 16 -26.85 10.66 0.56
CA GLU A 16 -27.75 9.64 0.03
C GLU A 16 -26.99 8.57 -0.77
N ALA A 17 -26.07 8.99 -1.64
CA ALA A 17 -25.22 8.06 -2.38
C ALA A 17 -24.41 7.14 -1.45
N LEU A 18 -23.79 7.71 -0.40
CA LEU A 18 -23.02 6.95 0.58
C LEU A 18 -23.91 6.00 1.41
N VAL A 19 -25.13 6.40 1.74
CA VAL A 19 -26.11 5.54 2.43
C VAL A 19 -26.51 4.37 1.54
N GLN A 20 -26.76 4.62 0.25
CA GLN A 20 -27.13 3.56 -0.67
C GLN A 20 -25.99 2.56 -0.83
N GLU A 21 -24.75 3.03 -0.99
CA GLU A 21 -23.61 2.12 -1.14
C GLU A 21 -23.31 1.33 0.14
N ALA A 22 -23.54 1.92 1.32
CA ALA A 22 -23.46 1.19 2.58
C ALA A 22 -24.52 0.06 2.65
N ARG A 23 -25.75 0.35 2.21
CA ARG A 23 -26.85 -0.64 2.16
C ARG A 23 -26.57 -1.78 1.20
N ASP A 24 -26.05 -1.48 0.01
CA ASP A 24 -25.70 -2.49 -0.99
C ASP A 24 -24.64 -3.47 -0.47
N ARG A 25 -23.81 -3.01 0.49
CA ARG A 25 -22.80 -3.82 1.17
C ARG A 25 -23.29 -4.45 2.49
N GLY A 26 -24.55 -4.25 2.86
CA GLY A 26 -25.12 -4.75 4.12
C GLY A 26 -24.51 -4.11 5.37
N GLN A 27 -24.01 -2.88 5.26
CA GLN A 27 -23.30 -2.16 6.32
C GLN A 27 -24.09 -0.95 6.80
N SER A 28 -23.87 -0.54 8.05
CA SER A 28 -24.28 0.79 8.48
C SER A 28 -23.39 1.85 7.82
N LEU A 29 -23.92 3.06 7.61
CA LEU A 29 -23.15 4.17 7.02
C LEU A 29 -21.84 4.43 7.79
N GLN A 30 -21.88 4.36 9.13
CA GLN A 30 -20.70 4.55 9.97
C GLN A 30 -19.64 3.47 9.73
N ALA A 31 -20.04 2.19 9.61
CA ALA A 31 -19.11 1.09 9.34
C ALA A 31 -18.50 1.19 7.94
N TYR A 32 -19.32 1.58 6.95
CA TYR A 32 -18.88 1.83 5.59
C TYR A 32 -17.85 2.97 5.55
N LEU A 33 -18.16 4.13 6.13
CA LEU A 33 -17.25 5.27 6.17
C LEU A 33 -15.95 4.96 6.91
N LEU A 34 -16.02 4.19 8.01
CA LEU A 34 -14.82 3.73 8.70
C LEU A 34 -13.92 2.88 7.80
N THR A 35 -14.51 2.01 6.98
CA THR A 35 -13.77 1.19 6.00
C THR A 35 -13.09 2.07 4.96
N VAL A 36 -13.81 3.07 4.44
CA VAL A 36 -13.25 4.04 3.47
C VAL A 36 -12.09 4.81 4.08
N LEU A 37 -12.24 5.32 5.31
CA LEU A 37 -11.21 6.06 6.02
C LEU A 37 -9.95 5.21 6.28
N LYS A 38 -10.12 3.95 6.71
CA LYS A 38 -8.99 3.01 6.90
C LYS A 38 -8.24 2.80 5.60
N ARG A 39 -8.96 2.51 4.52
CA ARG A 39 -8.36 2.29 3.21
C ARG A 39 -7.57 3.52 2.73
N GLN A 40 -8.12 4.71 2.91
CA GLN A 40 -7.44 5.95 2.53
C GLN A 40 -6.18 6.20 3.38
N ALA A 41 -6.25 5.93 4.69
CA ALA A 41 -5.10 6.04 5.58
C ALA A 41 -3.97 5.06 5.21
N ASP A 42 -4.33 3.83 4.86
CA ASP A 42 -3.39 2.80 4.43
C ASP A 42 -2.72 3.19 3.11
N PHE A 43 -3.48 3.70 2.12
CA PHE A 43 -2.88 4.23 0.89
C PHE A 43 -1.93 5.40 1.15
N GLY A 44 -2.31 6.34 2.03
CA GLY A 44 -1.45 7.46 2.41
C GLY A 44 -0.18 7.02 3.16
N ARG A 45 -0.25 5.94 3.94
CA ARG A 45 0.92 5.32 4.58
C ARG A 45 1.80 4.64 3.54
N ASN A 46 1.23 3.81 2.68
CA ASN A 46 1.96 3.08 1.65
C ASN A 46 2.70 4.03 0.71
N ARG A 47 2.06 5.14 0.30
CA ARG A 47 2.72 6.17 -0.52
C ARG A 47 3.96 6.77 0.18
N ARG A 48 3.89 7.01 1.49
CA ARG A 48 5.03 7.52 2.26
C ARG A 48 6.16 6.50 2.33
N VAL A 49 5.84 5.23 2.57
CA VAL A 49 6.82 4.13 2.58
C VAL A 49 7.50 4.00 1.21
N VAL A 50 6.76 4.09 0.11
CA VAL A 50 7.34 4.05 -1.24
C VAL A 50 8.32 5.20 -1.45
N VAL A 51 7.95 6.43 -1.07
CA VAL A 51 8.84 7.60 -1.20
C VAL A 51 10.09 7.48 -0.32
N GLU A 52 9.97 6.88 0.86
CA GLU A 52 11.10 6.61 1.75
C GLU A 52 12.06 5.59 1.13
N ILE A 53 11.54 4.46 0.65
CA ILE A 53 12.33 3.44 -0.06
C ILE A 53 13.01 4.04 -1.30
N GLU A 54 12.32 4.84 -2.10
CA GLU A 54 12.91 5.51 -3.26
C GLU A 54 14.08 6.43 -2.87
N ARG A 55 13.96 7.16 -1.76
CA ARG A 55 15.04 8.01 -1.24
C ARG A 55 16.22 7.18 -0.75
N ASP A 56 15.96 6.12 0.00
CA ASP A 56 17.01 5.25 0.51
C ASP A 56 17.77 4.60 -0.64
N LEU A 57 17.07 4.03 -1.63
CA LEU A 57 17.68 3.47 -2.83
C LEU A 57 18.47 4.51 -3.64
N ALA A 58 17.95 5.73 -3.80
CA ALA A 58 18.68 6.82 -4.47
C ALA A 58 19.93 7.28 -3.71
N ALA A 59 19.95 7.12 -2.38
CA ALA A 59 21.09 7.40 -1.52
C ALA A 59 22.06 6.20 -1.39
N GLY A 60 21.79 5.08 -2.07
CA GLY A 60 22.63 3.87 -2.04
C GLY A 60 22.21 2.82 -1.01
N GLY A 61 21.07 2.98 -0.34
CA GLY A 61 20.49 2.08 0.67
C GLY A 61 19.92 0.75 0.14
N GLY A 62 20.52 0.20 -0.92
CA GLY A 62 20.27 -1.17 -1.36
C GLY A 62 21.10 -2.18 -0.56
N ALA A 63 21.18 -3.43 -1.04
CA ALA A 63 22.23 -4.31 -0.57
C ALA A 63 23.57 -3.67 -0.95
N GLU A 64 24.33 -3.21 0.04
CA GLU A 64 25.69 -2.69 -0.16
C GLU A 64 26.57 -3.80 -0.79
N GLY A 65 27.83 -3.46 -1.13
CA GLY A 65 28.78 -4.39 -1.76
C GLY A 65 29.10 -5.68 -0.98
N ASP A 66 28.50 -5.89 0.19
CA ASP A 66 28.56 -7.10 1.00
C ASP A 66 27.66 -8.23 0.45
N ALA A 67 26.72 -7.94 -0.47
CA ALA A 67 25.95 -8.95 -1.19
C ALA A 67 26.38 -9.00 -2.68
N PRO A 68 26.65 -10.20 -3.24
CA PRO A 68 26.93 -10.32 -4.66
C PRO A 68 25.69 -9.92 -5.48
N ASP A 69 25.91 -9.33 -6.66
CA ASP A 69 24.81 -8.97 -7.54
C ASP A 69 23.99 -10.23 -7.87
N ALA A 70 22.68 -10.17 -7.62
CA ALA A 70 21.76 -11.26 -7.89
C ALA A 70 21.82 -11.72 -9.36
N ALA A 71 22.08 -10.80 -10.30
CA ALA A 71 22.26 -11.13 -11.71
C ALA A 71 23.51 -12.00 -11.94
N GLU A 72 24.61 -11.72 -11.25
CA GLU A 72 25.85 -12.50 -11.33
C GLU A 72 25.69 -13.89 -10.72
N ILE A 73 25.04 -14.00 -9.56
CA ILE A 73 24.73 -15.29 -8.92
C ILE A 73 23.89 -16.17 -9.86
N LEU A 74 22.86 -15.59 -10.49
CA LEU A 74 22.01 -16.32 -11.42
C LEU A 74 22.74 -16.73 -12.70
N ALA A 75 23.66 -15.91 -13.20
CA ALA A 75 24.47 -16.24 -14.37
C ALA A 75 25.43 -17.41 -14.06
N GLY A 76 26.10 -17.40 -12.91
CA GLY A 76 26.97 -18.49 -12.46
C GLY A 76 26.21 -19.81 -12.34
N ALA A 77 25.07 -19.80 -11.65
CA ALA A 77 24.24 -21.00 -11.47
C ALA A 77 23.70 -21.58 -12.80
N ARG A 78 23.48 -20.73 -13.81
CA ARG A 78 23.07 -21.17 -15.16
C ARG A 78 24.25 -21.79 -15.92
N ALA A 79 25.43 -21.19 -15.85
CA ALA A 79 26.64 -21.71 -16.48
C ALA A 79 27.01 -23.09 -15.93
N GLU A 80 27.00 -23.25 -14.59
CA GLU A 80 27.24 -24.53 -13.92
C GLU A 80 26.25 -25.63 -14.33
N ARG A 81 24.99 -25.25 -14.62
CA ARG A 81 23.99 -26.20 -15.11
C ARG A 81 24.26 -26.63 -16.55
N THR A 82 24.66 -25.70 -17.41
CA THR A 82 25.00 -25.99 -18.81
C THR A 82 26.23 -26.89 -18.93
N GLU A 83 27.24 -26.72 -18.07
CA GLU A 83 28.45 -27.57 -18.06
C GLU A 83 28.21 -28.98 -17.51
N ARG A 84 27.12 -29.18 -16.76
CA ARG A 84 26.72 -30.48 -16.18
C ARG A 84 25.83 -31.33 -17.09
N THR A 85 25.46 -30.82 -18.26
CA THR A 85 24.57 -31.49 -19.22
C THR A 85 25.34 -31.86 -20.48
#